data_AF-A0A959QFM2-F1
#
_entry.id   AF-A0A959QFM2-F1
#
_cell.length_a   1.000
_cell.length_b   1.000
_cell.length_c   1.000
_cell.angle_alpha   90.00
_cell.angle_beta   90.00
_cell.angle_gamma   90.00
#
_symmetry.space_group_name_H-M   'P 1'
#
loop_
_entity.id
_entity.type
_entity.pdbx_description
1 polymer ?
#
loop_
_entity_poly.entity_id
_entity_poly.type
_entity_poly.pdbx_seq_one_letter_code
_entity_poly.pdbx_strand_id
1 'polypeptide(L)' 'MQPDIIVINRSLQIPFYEIKLKSLRSGGPGGQHVNKVETAIQLLFDINGSSLPEELKHKILSSKDKRI' A
#
# COMPACT_ATOMS: atom_id res chain seq x y z
N MET A 1 -8.93 -9.88 12.30
CA MET A 1 -7.98 -10.72 11.54
C MET A 1 -7.58 -9.91 10.32
N GLN A 2 -6.29 -9.57 10.16
CA GLN A 2 -5.82 -8.98 8.89
C GLN A 2 -5.81 -10.10 7.83
N PRO A 3 -6.15 -9.81 6.57
CA PRO A 3 -6.14 -10.82 5.53
C PRO A 3 -4.70 -11.29 5.30
N ASP A 4 -4.47 -12.60 5.23
CA ASP A 4 -3.14 -13.15 4.95
C ASP A 4 -2.72 -12.93 3.48
N ILE A 5 -3.69 -12.77 2.58
CA ILE A 5 -3.50 -12.62 1.13
C ILE A 5 -4.49 -11.60 0.56
N ILE A 6 -4.01 -10.77 -0.36
CA ILE A 6 -4.84 -9.91 -1.22
C ILE A 6 -5.01 -10.58 -2.58
N VAL A 7 -6.25 -10.91 -2.92
CA VAL A 7 -6.59 -11.50 -4.22
C VAL A 7 -6.93 -10.39 -5.20
N ILE A 8 -6.14 -10.25 -6.28
CA ILE A 8 -6.42 -9.29 -7.36
C ILE A 8 -7.31 -9.95 -8.41
N ASN A 9 -6.98 -11.17 -8.80
CA ASN A 9 -7.79 -11.99 -9.70
C ASN A 9 -7.51 -13.48 -9.45
N ARG A 10 -8.10 -14.38 -10.26
CA ARG A 10 -7.96 -15.84 -10.10
C ARG A 10 -6.52 -16.36 -10.16
N SER A 11 -5.64 -15.66 -10.89
CA SER A 11 -4.25 -16.05 -11.12
C SER A 11 -3.23 -15.18 -10.38
N LEU A 12 -3.67 -14.08 -9.76
CA LEU A 12 -2.80 -13.10 -9.12
C LEU A 12 -3.26 -12.84 -7.69
N GLN A 13 -2.41 -13.26 -6.77
CA GLN A 13 -2.59 -13.14 -5.33
C GLN A 13 -1.30 -12.56 -4.76
N ILE A 14 -1.41 -11.59 -3.88
CA ILE A 14 -0.29 -10.90 -3.25
C ILE A 14 -0.35 -11.21 -1.75
N PRO A 15 0.65 -11.88 -1.17
CA PRO A 15 0.69 -12.09 0.26
C PRO A 15 0.71 -10.76 1.02
N PHE A 16 -0.08 -10.65 2.09
CA PHE A 16 -0.21 -9.39 2.83
C PHE A 16 1.09 -8.96 3.51
N TYR A 17 1.98 -9.91 3.84
CA TYR A 17 3.30 -9.62 4.40
C TYR A 17 4.22 -8.83 3.45
N GLU A 18 3.95 -8.84 2.14
CA GLU A 18 4.69 -8.03 1.17
C GLU A 18 4.28 -6.54 1.21
N ILE A 19 3.14 -6.25 1.86
CA ILE A 19 2.56 -4.92 1.94
C ILE A 19 2.88 -4.32 3.30
N LYS A 20 3.54 -3.17 3.30
CA LYS A 20 3.86 -2.44 4.52
C LYS A 20 2.89 -1.29 4.70
N LEU A 21 2.11 -1.32 5.78
CA LEU A 21 1.24 -0.23 6.18
C LEU A 21 1.95 0.64 7.24
N LYS A 22 2.02 1.94 6.99
CA LYS A 22 2.49 2.93 7.95
C LYS A 22 1.35 3.86 8.32
N SER A 23 1.03 3.95 9.61
CA SER A 23 0.13 4.98 10.13
C SER A 23 0.87 6.32 10.17
N LEU A 24 0.30 7.35 9.55
CA LEU A 24 0.81 8.70 9.60
C LEU A 24 0.00 9.49 10.63
N ARG A 25 0.71 10.22 11.51
CA ARG A 25 0.07 11.26 12.31
C ARG A 25 -0.14 12.48 11.43
N SER A 26 -1.40 12.89 11.23
CA SER A 26 -1.70 14.21 10.67
C SER A 26 -1.27 15.30 11.65
N GLY A 27 -0.01 15.73 11.60
CA GLY A 27 0.55 16.77 12.45
C GLY A 27 0.12 18.18 12.04
N GLY A 28 -1.16 18.53 12.22
CA GLY A 28 -1.61 19.92 12.18
C GLY A 28 -1.40 20.61 13.55
N PRO A 29 -0.98 21.89 13.59
CA PRO A 29 -0.86 22.65 14.84
C PRO A 29 -2.20 22.66 15.58
N GLY A 30 -2.15 22.31 16.86
CA GLY A 30 -3.34 22.09 17.69
C GLY A 30 -4.16 23.36 17.89
N GLY A 31 -5.43 23.31 17.51
CA GLY A 31 -6.38 24.39 17.76
C GLY A 31 -7.79 23.96 17.40
N GLN A 32 -8.54 23.59 18.43
CA GLN A 32 -10.00 23.37 18.46
C GLN A 32 -10.57 22.15 17.69
N HIS A 33 -10.87 21.12 18.47
CA HIS A 33 -11.91 20.10 18.27
C HIS A 33 -11.76 19.09 17.10
N VAL A 34 -10.62 18.40 17.01
CA VAL A 34 -10.51 17.18 16.18
C VAL A 34 -10.23 15.99 17.09
N ASN A 35 -11.25 15.15 17.30
CA ASN A 35 -11.09 13.78 17.80
C ASN A 35 -10.22 13.03 16.81
N LYS A 36 -8.91 13.11 17.04
CA LYS A 36 -7.86 12.72 16.12
C LYS A 36 -7.66 11.21 16.19
N VAL A 37 -8.59 10.48 15.60
CA VAL A 37 -8.37 9.07 15.27
C VAL A 37 -7.34 9.04 14.14
N GLU A 38 -6.35 8.17 14.26
CA GLU A 38 -5.18 8.09 13.37
C GLU A 38 -5.60 7.59 11.96
N THR A 39 -6.30 8.41 11.18
CA THR A 39 -6.98 7.97 9.95
C THR A 39 -6.09 7.89 8.71
N ALA A 40 -4.90 8.48 8.72
CA ALA A 40 -4.02 8.47 7.56
C ALA A 40 -3.15 7.22 7.55
N ILE A 41 -3.37 6.33 6.57
CA ILE A 41 -2.57 5.13 6.34
C ILE A 41 -1.81 5.29 5.02
N GLN A 42 -0.50 5.12 5.06
CA GLN A 42 0.35 5.01 3.89
C GLN A 42 0.67 3.55 3.62
N LEU A 43 0.43 3.10 2.38
CA LEU A 43 0.76 1.76 1.92
C LEU A 43 2.07 1.82 1.10
N LEU A 44 3.02 0.98 1.45
CA LEU A 44 4.28 0.79 0.74
C LEU A 44 4.31 -0.65 0.21
N PHE A 45 4.57 -0.79 -1.08
CA PHE A 45 4.66 -2.08 -1.75
C PHE A 45 5.89 -2.06 -2.68
N ASP A 46 6.79 -3.02 -2.49
CA ASP A 46 8.01 -3.13 -3.30
C ASP A 46 7.72 -3.99 -4.54
N ILE A 47 7.58 -3.34 -5.69
CA ILE A 47 7.30 -4.01 -6.95
C ILE A 47 8.45 -4.92 -7.37
N ASN A 48 9.71 -4.51 -7.17
CA ASN A 48 10.87 -5.30 -7.61
C ASN A 48 11.05 -6.55 -6.74
N GLY A 49 10.91 -6.40 -5.42
CA GLY A 49 11.02 -7.49 -4.45
C GLY A 49 9.78 -8.38 -4.30
N SER A 50 8.65 -8.01 -4.91
CA SER A 50 7.39 -8.76 -4.79
C SER A 50 7.39 -10.10 -5.55
N SER A 51 6.44 -10.96 -5.18
CA SER A 51 6.13 -12.21 -5.88
C SER A 51 5.41 -12.03 -7.23
N LEU A 52 5.32 -10.80 -7.73
CA LEU A 52 4.69 -10.51 -9.02
C LEU A 52 5.46 -11.14 -10.20
N PRO A 53 4.77 -11.58 -11.26
CA PRO A 53 5.38 -11.94 -12.53
C PRO A 53 6.19 -10.78 -13.13
N GLU A 54 7.33 -11.09 -13.76
CA GLU A 54 8.22 -10.08 -14.36
C GLU A 54 7.50 -9.20 -15.38
N GLU A 55 6.62 -9.77 -16.21
CA GLU A 55 5.81 -9.00 -17.17
C GLU A 55 4.94 -7.93 -16.49
N LEU A 56 4.38 -8.24 -15.31
CA LEU A 56 3.60 -7.28 -14.54
C LEU A 56 4.50 -6.24 -13.89
N LYS A 57 5.65 -6.62 -13.35
CA LYS A 57 6.64 -5.67 -12.81
C LYS A 57 7.03 -4.64 -13.87
N HIS A 58 7.36 -5.08 -15.09
CA HIS A 58 7.71 -4.19 -16.20
C HIS A 58 6.54 -3.28 -16.61
N LYS A 59 5.32 -3.79 -16.69
CA LYS A 59 4.13 -2.98 -17.00
C LYS A 59 3.86 -1.91 -15.94
N ILE A 60 4.00 -2.26 -14.67
CA ILE A 60 3.79 -1.36 -13.54
C ILE A 60 4.88 -0.28 -13.54
N LEU A 61 6.16 -0.66 -13.65
CA LEU A 61 7.29 0.28 -13.68
C LEU A 61 7.29 1.19 -14.91
N SER A 62 6.75 0.72 -16.03
CA SER A 62 6.56 1.54 -17.24
C SER A 62 5.29 2.42 -17.19
N SER A 63 4.49 2.31 -16.12
CA SER A 63 3.29 3.13 -15.96
C SER A 63 3.66 4.59 -15.68
N LYS A 64 2.86 5.53 -16.20
CA LYS A 64 3.05 6.97 -15.94
C LYS A 64 2.34 7.43 -14.65
N ASP A 65 2.00 6.51 -13.76
CA ASP A 65 1.35 6.85 -12.50
C ASP A 65 2.34 7.61 -11.61
N LYS A 66 1.88 8.68 -10.96
CA LYS A 66 2.73 9.48 -10.06
C LYS A 66 2.99 8.80 -8.71
N ARG A 67 2.39 7.64 -8.48
CA ARG A 67 2.49 6.86 -7.23
C ARG A 67 3.38 5.63 -7.36
N ILE A 68 3.93 5.38 -8.55
CA ILE A 68 4.81 4.25 -8.88
C ILE A 68 6.22 4.79 -9.12
#